data_AF-A0A954Z890-F1
#
_entry.id   AF-A0A954Z890-F1
#
_cell.length_a   1.000
_cell.length_b   1.000
_cell.length_c   1.000
_cell.angle_alpha   90.00
_cell.angle_beta   90.00
_cell.angle_gamma   90.00
#
_symmetry.space_group_name_H-M   'P 1'
#
loop_
_entity.id
_entity.type
_entity.pdbx_description
1 polymer ?
#
loop_
_entity_poly.entity_id
_entity_poly.type
_entity_poly.pdbx_seq_one_letter_code
_entity_poly.pdbx_strand_id
1 'polypeptide(L)'
;GALAPCREFFHRDGRLVNQPFTWGWIASIALVTASSVWLGLFAYKHVQYENELWWSFGFDKDASRFLRAAFGSVTLLFLFAIFELFRPAKPAAAFATVAELDKAAVIVAASPRTAANLALLGDKRLLFSADETAFIMYGTQGHSWISMGDPVGAPDQFDDLVWSFRTHCDRYEALPVFYQVEADHLPLYLDHGLSLLKIGEEAQVPLADFALEGSVRKQLRQTQNRYQKLDCTFEILDYGQVADRIGELREVSDEWLREKNAAEKGFSLGNFTEDYIKRFPTAVIWQQGRIIAFANLWAGSNHEEMSVDLMRYRSNAPAGVMEHLFIELMLWGREHGYRYFSLGMAPLSGLDNRPLAPLWHRVGGLVFRHGEHFYNFEGLRNYKDKFHPEWRPKYIAAPGGFHVTRVLGDVATLISGGVRGLITR
;
A
#
# COMPACT_ATOMS: atom_id res chain seq x y z
N GLY A 1 42.31 9.58 -4.74
CA GLY A 1 42.58 10.85 -5.44
C GLY A 1 41.67 11.06 -6.64
N ALA A 2 41.64 10.13 -7.60
CA ALA A 2 41.00 10.33 -8.91
C ALA A 2 39.45 10.40 -8.93
N LEU A 3 38.75 9.90 -7.91
CA LEU A 3 37.28 9.83 -7.89
C LEU A 3 36.60 11.06 -7.27
N ALA A 4 37.33 11.89 -6.53
CA ALA A 4 36.78 13.07 -5.85
C ALA A 4 36.20 14.14 -6.79
N PRO A 5 36.83 14.48 -7.95
CA PRO A 5 36.26 15.46 -8.88
C PRO A 5 35.12 14.90 -9.75
N CYS A 6 34.90 13.58 -9.77
CA CYS A 6 33.83 12.96 -10.57
C CYS A 6 32.50 12.82 -9.81
N ARG A 7 32.40 13.35 -8.58
CA ARG A 7 31.22 13.22 -7.71
C ARG A 7 29.93 13.74 -8.34
N GLU A 8 30.02 14.77 -9.19
CA GLU A 8 28.87 15.34 -9.91
C GLU A 8 28.35 14.44 -11.04
N PHE A 9 29.08 13.41 -11.47
CA PHE A 9 28.61 12.48 -12.51
C PHE A 9 27.95 11.20 -11.95
N PHE A 10 27.97 11.00 -10.62
CA PHE A 10 27.41 9.82 -9.95
C PHE A 10 26.24 10.21 -9.03
N HIS A 11 25.09 10.56 -9.61
CA HIS A 11 23.85 10.89 -8.88
C HIS A 11 22.98 9.69 -8.49
N ARG A 12 23.46 8.46 -8.74
CA ARG A 12 22.67 7.25 -8.50
C ARG A 12 22.87 6.76 -7.07
N ASP A 13 21.82 6.81 -6.26
CA ASP A 13 21.75 6.16 -4.93
C ASP A 13 21.70 4.63 -5.07
N GLY A 14 22.79 4.05 -5.56
CA GLY A 14 23.00 2.61 -5.55
C GLY A 14 23.62 2.20 -4.23
N ARG A 15 22.88 1.48 -3.38
CA ARG A 15 23.50 0.75 -2.27
C ARG A 15 24.42 -0.32 -2.87
N LEU A 16 25.74 -0.13 -2.78
CA LEU A 16 26.78 -1.02 -3.31
C LEU A 16 26.63 -2.48 -2.85
N VAL A 17 25.93 -2.71 -1.74
CA VAL A 17 25.71 -4.02 -1.10
C VAL A 17 24.45 -4.75 -1.60
N ASN A 18 23.66 -4.13 -2.51
CA ASN A 18 22.36 -4.65 -2.92
C ASN A 18 22.31 -5.24 -4.35
N GLN A 19 23.43 -5.37 -5.05
CA GLN A 19 23.44 -6.04 -6.36
C GLN A 19 23.71 -7.53 -6.20
N PRO A 20 22.95 -8.42 -6.87
CA PRO A 20 23.30 -9.84 -6.88
C PRO A 20 24.66 -9.99 -7.56
N PHE A 21 25.55 -10.74 -6.93
CA PHE A 21 26.83 -11.10 -7.50
C PHE A 21 26.59 -11.95 -8.75
N THR A 22 26.93 -11.42 -9.93
CA THR A 22 26.89 -12.21 -11.17
C THR A 22 27.95 -13.30 -11.10
N TRP A 23 27.78 -14.39 -11.87
CA TRP A 23 28.81 -15.42 -12.00
C TRP A 23 30.21 -14.86 -12.32
N GLY A 24 30.27 -13.75 -13.09
CA GLY A 24 31.51 -13.04 -13.38
C GLY A 24 32.16 -12.38 -12.16
N TRP A 25 31.38 -11.84 -11.22
CA TRP A 25 31.92 -11.30 -9.97
C TRP A 25 32.42 -12.39 -9.02
N ILE A 26 31.70 -13.52 -8.92
CA ILE A 26 32.14 -14.66 -8.11
C ILE A 26 33.46 -15.21 -8.67
N ALA A 27 33.54 -15.39 -9.99
CA ALA A 27 34.78 -15.82 -10.65
C ALA A 27 35.92 -14.81 -10.43
N SER A 28 35.64 -13.50 -10.45
CA SER A 28 36.64 -12.46 -10.21
C SER A 28 37.15 -12.45 -8.77
N ILE A 29 36.26 -12.59 -7.78
CA ILE A 29 36.66 -12.70 -6.37
C ILE A 29 37.49 -13.96 -6.17
N ALA A 30 37.02 -15.11 -6.67
CA ALA A 30 37.76 -16.36 -6.58
C ALA A 30 39.15 -16.26 -7.24
N LEU A 31 39.24 -15.63 -8.41
CA LEU A 31 40.50 -15.42 -9.12
C LEU A 31 41.44 -14.49 -8.35
N VAL A 32 40.94 -13.36 -7.82
CA VAL A 32 41.74 -12.42 -7.02
C VAL A 32 42.24 -13.10 -5.74
N THR A 33 41.36 -13.81 -5.04
CA THR A 33 41.72 -14.57 -3.84
C THR A 33 42.76 -15.65 -4.15
N ALA A 34 42.55 -16.45 -5.19
CA ALA A 34 43.51 -17.47 -5.62
C ALA A 34 44.85 -16.85 -6.02
N SER A 35 44.82 -15.71 -6.72
CA SER A 35 46.02 -14.97 -7.13
C SER A 35 46.76 -14.40 -5.92
N SER A 36 46.06 -13.84 -4.93
CA SER A 36 46.68 -13.33 -3.69
C SER A 36 47.28 -14.45 -2.84
N VAL A 37 46.61 -15.60 -2.74
CA VAL A 37 47.14 -16.79 -2.07
C VAL A 37 48.39 -17.28 -2.81
N TRP A 38 48.35 -17.37 -4.14
CA TRP A 38 49.48 -17.79 -4.97
C TRP A 38 50.67 -16.82 -4.85
N LEU A 39 50.44 -15.50 -4.93
CA LEU A 39 51.46 -14.47 -4.76
C LEU A 39 52.08 -14.51 -3.36
N GLY A 40 51.27 -14.78 -2.33
CA GLY A 40 51.76 -15.02 -0.97
C GLY A 40 52.67 -16.23 -0.88
N LEU A 41 52.24 -17.38 -1.40
CA LEU A 41 53.06 -18.60 -1.44
C LEU A 41 54.35 -18.41 -2.25
N PHE A 42 54.29 -17.66 -3.35
CA PHE A 42 55.44 -17.33 -4.18
C PHE A 42 56.43 -16.39 -3.48
N ALA A 43 55.94 -15.32 -2.84
CA ALA A 43 56.76 -14.33 -2.13
C ALA A 43 57.48 -14.94 -0.92
N TYR A 44 56.88 -15.94 -0.26
CA TYR A 44 57.46 -16.61 0.90
C TYR A 44 58.06 -17.99 0.61
N LYS A 45 58.26 -18.36 -0.68
CA LYS A 45 58.79 -19.69 -1.05
C LYS A 45 60.21 -19.98 -0.53
N HIS A 46 60.94 -18.94 -0.11
CA HIS A 46 62.32 -19.01 0.38
C HIS A 46 62.45 -18.95 1.91
N VAL A 47 61.34 -18.87 2.64
CA VAL A 47 61.32 -18.96 4.11
C VAL A 47 61.09 -20.42 4.50
N GLN A 48 61.93 -20.99 5.37
CA GLN A 48 61.72 -22.35 5.87
C GLN A 48 60.37 -22.41 6.60
N TYR A 49 59.43 -23.16 6.02
CA TYR A 49 58.11 -23.41 6.58
C TYR A 49 58.25 -24.35 7.78
N GLU A 50 58.62 -23.82 8.94
CA GLU A 50 58.47 -24.55 10.19
C GLU A 50 57.05 -24.38 10.74
N ASN A 51 56.48 -25.46 11.27
CA ASN A 51 55.10 -25.54 11.78
C ASN A 51 54.77 -24.54 12.92
N GLU A 52 55.74 -23.74 13.39
CA GLU A 52 55.62 -22.75 14.47
C GLU A 52 55.11 -21.37 14.04
N LEU A 53 54.99 -21.10 12.74
CA LEU A 53 54.59 -19.79 12.21
C LEU A 53 53.13 -19.40 12.55
N TRP A 54 52.26 -20.36 12.82
CA TRP A 54 50.83 -20.12 13.11
C TRP A 54 50.58 -19.65 14.55
N TRP A 55 51.45 -20.00 15.49
CA TRP A 55 51.26 -19.77 16.93
C TRP A 55 52.25 -18.76 17.55
N SER A 56 53.27 -18.30 16.83
CA SER A 56 54.24 -17.32 17.36
C SER A 56 53.80 -15.87 17.17
N PHE A 57 53.77 -15.08 18.25
CA PHE A 57 53.44 -13.65 18.22
C PHE A 57 54.73 -12.84 18.40
N GLY A 58 55.02 -11.91 17.48
CA GLY A 58 56.22 -11.06 17.54
C GLY A 58 56.14 -9.88 16.58
N PHE A 59 56.73 -8.74 16.96
CA PHE A 59 56.65 -7.48 16.20
C PHE A 59 57.43 -7.51 14.87
N ASP A 60 58.49 -8.32 14.76
CA ASP A 60 59.35 -8.43 13.56
C ASP A 60 59.05 -9.66 12.66
N LYS A 61 57.86 -10.27 12.80
CA LYS A 61 57.45 -11.46 12.02
C LYS A 61 56.38 -11.12 10.96
N ASP A 62 56.75 -10.30 9.99
CA ASP A 62 55.84 -9.82 8.94
C ASP A 62 55.17 -10.95 8.12
N ALA A 63 55.89 -12.04 7.87
CA ALA A 63 55.36 -13.21 7.16
C ALA A 63 54.18 -13.88 7.89
N SER A 64 54.29 -14.07 9.21
CA SER A 64 53.21 -14.64 10.04
C SER A 64 51.99 -13.71 10.12
N ARG A 65 52.20 -12.39 10.18
CA ARG A 65 51.12 -11.39 10.20
C ARG A 65 50.37 -11.36 8.87
N PHE A 66 51.11 -11.38 7.75
CA PHE A 66 50.53 -11.45 6.41
C PHE A 66 49.71 -12.74 6.22
N LEU A 67 50.24 -13.91 6.60
CA LEU A 67 49.55 -15.19 6.43
C LEU A 67 48.21 -15.22 7.21
N ARG A 68 48.21 -14.71 8.45
CA ARG A 68 47.00 -14.62 9.28
C ARG A 68 46.00 -13.60 8.74
N ALA A 69 46.46 -12.44 8.29
CA ALA A 69 45.60 -11.42 7.68
C ALA A 69 44.98 -11.92 6.37
N ALA A 70 45.75 -12.62 5.53
CA ALA A 70 45.27 -13.23 4.31
C ALA A 70 44.23 -14.32 4.61
N PHE A 71 44.52 -15.24 5.53
CA PHE A 71 43.59 -16.27 5.94
C PHE A 71 42.30 -15.70 6.55
N GLY A 72 42.40 -14.71 7.42
CA GLY A 72 41.26 -14.01 8.00
C GLY A 72 40.42 -13.29 6.95
N SER A 73 41.06 -12.63 5.97
CA SER A 73 40.36 -11.95 4.86
C SER A 73 39.64 -12.95 3.95
N VAL A 74 40.28 -14.07 3.60
CA VAL A 74 39.66 -15.13 2.79
C VAL A 74 38.49 -15.77 3.54
N THR A 75 38.65 -16.04 4.84
CA THR A 75 37.57 -16.59 5.67
C THR A 75 36.39 -15.63 5.75
N LEU A 76 36.64 -14.33 5.95
CA LEU A 76 35.59 -13.31 5.95
C LEU A 76 34.89 -13.20 4.59
N LEU A 77 35.64 -13.19 3.49
CA LEU A 77 35.06 -13.17 2.14
C LEU A 77 34.27 -14.42 1.83
N PHE A 78 34.73 -15.59 2.30
CA PHE A 78 34.03 -16.86 2.15
C PHE A 78 32.74 -16.90 2.96
N LEU A 79 32.77 -16.49 4.23
CA LEU A 79 31.57 -16.35 5.07
C LEU A 79 30.59 -15.34 4.49
N PHE A 80 31.08 -14.22 3.95
CA PHE A 80 30.26 -13.23 3.27
C PHE A 80 29.64 -13.78 1.97
N ALA A 81 30.40 -14.53 1.17
CA ALA A 81 29.89 -15.16 -0.05
C ALA A 81 28.85 -16.24 0.26
N ILE A 82 29.06 -17.04 1.30
CA ILE A 82 28.07 -18.00 1.81
C ILE A 82 26.80 -17.27 2.25
N PHE A 83 26.95 -16.19 3.03
CA PHE A 83 25.84 -15.37 3.48
C PHE A 83 25.06 -14.75 2.29
N GLU A 84 25.74 -14.28 1.26
CA GLU A 84 25.09 -13.79 0.03
C GLU A 84 24.46 -14.91 -0.81
N LEU A 85 25.00 -16.13 -0.80
CA LEU A 85 24.41 -17.27 -1.50
C LEU A 85 23.11 -17.73 -0.84
N PHE A 86 23.03 -17.60 0.49
CA PHE A 86 21.81 -17.87 1.26
C PHE A 86 20.83 -16.70 1.28
N ARG A 87 21.12 -15.57 0.62
CA ARG A 87 20.14 -14.48 0.54
C ARG A 87 18.95 -14.88 -0.34
N PRO A 88 17.72 -14.56 0.09
CA PRO A 88 16.52 -14.88 -0.66
C PRO A 88 16.52 -14.20 -2.04
N ALA A 89 15.92 -14.88 -3.01
CA ALA A 89 15.69 -14.32 -4.34
C ALA A 89 14.89 -13.00 -4.21
N LYS A 90 15.10 -12.05 -5.12
CA LYS A 90 14.24 -10.87 -5.17
C LYS A 90 12.94 -11.24 -5.87
N PRO A 91 11.77 -10.83 -5.35
CA PRO A 91 10.52 -11.01 -6.08
C PRO A 91 10.58 -10.35 -7.45
N ALA A 92 9.80 -10.90 -8.39
CA ALA A 92 9.57 -10.27 -9.67
C ALA A 92 9.02 -8.86 -9.45
N ALA A 93 9.73 -7.86 -10.00
CA ALA A 93 9.45 -6.46 -9.74
C ALA A 93 8.17 -5.95 -10.43
N ALA A 94 7.59 -6.72 -11.35
CA ALA A 94 6.49 -6.26 -12.20
C ALA A 94 5.18 -6.10 -11.42
N PHE A 95 4.47 -5.00 -11.69
CA PHE A 95 3.05 -4.85 -11.38
C PHE A 95 2.21 -5.69 -12.35
N ALA A 96 0.91 -5.79 -12.07
CA ALA A 96 -0.02 -6.51 -12.93
C ALA A 96 0.04 -6.01 -14.38
N THR A 97 0.11 -6.95 -15.30
CA THR A 97 0.02 -6.70 -16.74
C THR A 97 -1.41 -6.31 -17.14
N VAL A 98 -1.58 -5.70 -18.31
CA VAL A 98 -2.91 -5.35 -18.83
C VAL A 98 -3.82 -6.59 -18.92
N ALA A 99 -3.29 -7.74 -19.35
CA ALA A 99 -4.06 -8.98 -19.41
C ALA A 99 -4.52 -9.48 -18.04
N GLU A 100 -3.68 -9.34 -17.01
CA GLU A 100 -4.05 -9.68 -15.63
C GLU A 100 -5.09 -8.69 -15.07
N LEU A 101 -4.99 -7.40 -15.40
CA LEU A 101 -5.98 -6.39 -15.01
C LEU A 101 -7.34 -6.62 -15.68
N ASP A 102 -7.35 -6.99 -16.97
CA ASP A 102 -8.59 -7.30 -17.70
C ASP A 102 -9.27 -8.53 -17.11
N LYS A 103 -8.48 -9.53 -16.70
CA LYS A 103 -9.00 -10.70 -15.98
C LYS A 103 -9.56 -10.33 -14.61
N ALA A 104 -8.81 -9.56 -13.83
CA ALA A 104 -9.25 -9.10 -12.53
C ALA A 104 -10.53 -8.27 -12.64
N ALA A 105 -10.70 -7.47 -13.70
CA ALA A 105 -11.91 -6.69 -13.94
C ALA A 105 -13.18 -7.55 -14.01
N VAL A 106 -13.10 -8.77 -14.57
CA VAL A 106 -14.23 -9.70 -14.61
C VAL A 106 -14.61 -10.16 -13.19
N ILE A 107 -13.62 -10.52 -12.38
CA ILE A 107 -13.82 -10.96 -10.99
C ILE A 107 -14.32 -9.80 -10.12
N VAL A 108 -13.74 -8.60 -10.29
CA VAL A 108 -14.14 -7.37 -9.60
C VAL A 108 -15.58 -7.00 -9.91
N ALA A 109 -16.03 -7.12 -11.18
CA ALA A 109 -17.41 -6.82 -11.56
C ALA A 109 -18.44 -7.75 -10.89
N ALA A 110 -18.04 -8.97 -10.50
CA ALA A 110 -18.87 -9.91 -9.75
C ALA A 110 -18.81 -9.69 -8.23
N SER A 111 -17.84 -8.92 -7.72
CA SER A 111 -17.67 -8.68 -6.29
C SER A 111 -18.75 -7.75 -5.75
N PRO A 112 -19.44 -8.11 -4.64
CA PRO A 112 -20.39 -7.22 -3.98
C PRO A 112 -19.71 -6.05 -3.25
N ARG A 113 -18.41 -6.18 -2.93
CA ARG A 113 -17.61 -5.16 -2.24
C ARG A 113 -16.93 -4.23 -3.23
N THR A 114 -17.06 -2.92 -3.01
CA THR A 114 -16.48 -1.89 -3.86
C THR A 114 -14.96 -1.79 -3.76
N ALA A 115 -14.36 -2.21 -2.64
CA ALA A 115 -12.91 -2.14 -2.43
C ALA A 115 -12.12 -2.96 -3.47
N ALA A 116 -12.74 -3.98 -4.08
CA ALA A 116 -12.16 -4.78 -5.16
C ALA A 116 -11.74 -3.93 -6.37
N ASN A 117 -12.41 -2.80 -6.63
CA ASN A 117 -12.09 -1.88 -7.73
C ASN A 117 -10.67 -1.29 -7.63
N LEU A 118 -10.05 -1.29 -6.44
CA LEU A 118 -8.65 -0.88 -6.28
C LEU A 118 -7.68 -1.73 -7.09
N ALA A 119 -8.02 -2.98 -7.42
CA ALA A 119 -7.18 -3.84 -8.26
C ALA A 119 -6.92 -3.19 -9.64
N LEU A 120 -7.88 -2.41 -10.14
CA LEU A 120 -7.86 -1.79 -11.46
C LEU A 120 -6.95 -0.54 -11.55
N LEU A 121 -6.35 -0.14 -10.43
CA LEU A 121 -5.39 0.97 -10.37
C LEU A 121 -4.05 0.64 -11.05
N GLY A 122 -3.71 -0.65 -11.21
CA GLY A 122 -2.50 -1.10 -11.89
C GLY A 122 -1.19 -0.91 -11.09
N ASP A 123 -1.28 -0.47 -9.84
CA ASP A 123 -0.13 -0.26 -8.93
C ASP A 123 0.11 -1.43 -7.95
N LYS A 124 -0.64 -2.51 -8.13
CA LYS A 124 -0.58 -3.73 -7.32
C LYS A 124 -0.21 -4.93 -8.17
N ARG A 125 0.35 -5.94 -7.51
CA ARG A 125 0.53 -7.29 -8.06
C ARG A 125 -0.71 -8.10 -7.77
N LEU A 126 -1.00 -9.05 -8.65
CA LEU A 126 -2.14 -9.94 -8.51
C LEU A 126 -1.63 -11.38 -8.40
N LEU A 127 -2.08 -12.08 -7.37
CA LEU A 127 -1.88 -13.52 -7.22
C LEU A 127 -3.22 -14.21 -7.46
N PHE A 128 -3.36 -14.91 -8.58
CA PHE A 128 -4.57 -15.64 -8.92
C PHE A 128 -4.58 -17.04 -8.30
N SER A 129 -5.79 -17.54 -8.07
CA SER A 129 -6.09 -18.94 -7.77
C SER A 129 -5.77 -19.83 -8.97
N ALA A 130 -5.68 -21.15 -8.76
CA ALA A 130 -5.31 -22.09 -9.82
C ALA A 130 -6.35 -22.17 -10.94
N ASP A 131 -7.63 -22.00 -10.61
CA ASP A 131 -8.76 -21.91 -11.54
C ASP A 131 -9.02 -20.47 -12.02
N GLU A 132 -8.28 -19.52 -11.47
CA GLU A 132 -8.26 -18.11 -11.82
C GLU A 132 -9.61 -17.40 -11.64
N THR A 133 -10.43 -17.89 -10.68
CA THR A 133 -11.74 -17.33 -10.31
C THR A 133 -11.69 -16.38 -9.11
N ALA A 134 -10.56 -16.36 -8.41
CA ALA A 134 -10.27 -15.48 -7.30
C ALA A 134 -8.81 -14.97 -7.34
N PHE A 135 -8.54 -13.84 -6.68
CA PHE A 135 -7.20 -13.29 -6.59
C PHE A 135 -6.93 -12.52 -5.28
N ILE A 136 -5.65 -12.35 -4.97
CA ILE A 136 -5.15 -11.42 -3.95
C ILE A 136 -4.43 -10.26 -4.64
N MET A 137 -4.80 -9.03 -4.33
CA MET A 137 -4.09 -7.83 -4.78
C MET A 137 -3.13 -7.34 -3.69
N TYR A 138 -1.84 -7.21 -4.00
CA TYR A 138 -0.83 -6.90 -2.99
C TYR A 138 0.29 -5.99 -3.50
N GLY A 139 0.91 -5.27 -2.57
CA GLY A 139 2.11 -4.48 -2.78
C GLY A 139 3.27 -5.00 -1.91
N THR A 140 4.48 -4.54 -2.19
CA THR A 140 5.69 -4.96 -1.47
C THR A 140 6.41 -3.73 -0.94
N GLN A 141 6.65 -3.66 0.37
CA GLN A 141 7.41 -2.59 1.00
C GLN A 141 8.36 -3.16 2.04
N GLY A 142 9.66 -2.90 1.87
CA GLY A 142 10.68 -3.50 2.71
C GLY A 142 10.65 -5.04 2.64
N HIS A 143 10.38 -5.68 3.78
CA HIS A 143 10.18 -7.13 3.86
C HIS A 143 8.71 -7.50 4.03
N SER A 144 7.78 -6.54 3.95
CA SER A 144 6.35 -6.79 4.11
C SER A 144 5.69 -6.90 2.75
N TRP A 145 4.97 -8.01 2.53
CA TRP A 145 4.07 -8.18 1.38
C TRP A 145 2.66 -7.96 1.88
N ILE A 146 2.04 -6.89 1.39
CA ILE A 146 0.83 -6.33 1.97
C ILE A 146 -0.30 -6.53 0.96
N SER A 147 -1.20 -7.47 1.23
CA SER A 147 -2.49 -7.60 0.57
C SER A 147 -3.38 -6.42 0.93
N MET A 148 -4.03 -5.84 -0.08
CA MET A 148 -5.07 -4.84 0.10
C MET A 148 -6.42 -5.57 0.23
N GLY A 149 -6.96 -5.63 1.44
CA GLY A 149 -8.20 -6.32 1.77
C GLY A 149 -8.09 -7.84 1.82
N ASP A 150 -9.27 -8.46 1.88
CA ASP A 150 -9.49 -9.90 1.74
C ASP A 150 -9.26 -10.36 0.27
N PRO A 151 -9.08 -11.67 0.01
CA PRO A 151 -9.13 -12.20 -1.35
C PRO A 151 -10.45 -11.81 -2.05
N VAL A 152 -10.40 -11.61 -3.36
CA VAL A 152 -11.53 -11.19 -4.19
C VAL A 152 -11.91 -12.32 -5.14
N GLY A 153 -13.18 -12.73 -5.17
CA GLY A 153 -13.70 -13.73 -6.09
C GLY A 153 -14.44 -14.87 -5.39
N ALA A 154 -14.29 -16.09 -5.90
CA ALA A 154 -14.95 -17.29 -5.39
C ALA A 154 -14.47 -17.66 -3.95
N PRO A 155 -15.35 -17.66 -2.93
CA PRO A 155 -14.96 -17.85 -1.53
C PRO A 155 -14.32 -19.20 -1.21
N ASP A 156 -14.65 -20.24 -1.97
CA ASP A 156 -14.07 -21.59 -1.84
C ASP A 156 -12.57 -21.62 -2.19
N GLN A 157 -12.08 -20.63 -2.94
CA GLN A 157 -10.66 -20.49 -3.29
C GLN A 157 -9.84 -19.71 -2.25
N PHE A 158 -10.48 -19.11 -1.24
CA PHE A 158 -9.80 -18.16 -0.34
C PHE A 158 -8.76 -18.83 0.55
N ASP A 159 -9.02 -20.05 1.03
CA ASP A 159 -8.08 -20.79 1.87
C ASP A 159 -6.78 -21.11 1.12
N ASP A 160 -6.89 -21.71 -0.07
CA ASP A 160 -5.75 -22.02 -0.94
C ASP A 160 -5.00 -20.77 -1.37
N LEU A 161 -5.71 -19.67 -1.65
CA LEU A 161 -5.09 -18.39 -2.00
C LEU A 161 -4.27 -17.80 -0.84
N VAL A 162 -4.81 -17.78 0.37
CA VAL A 162 -4.09 -17.30 1.55
C VAL A 162 -2.88 -18.19 1.83
N TRP A 163 -3.03 -19.52 1.71
CA TRP A 163 -1.91 -20.45 1.84
C TRP A 163 -0.84 -20.21 0.78
N SER A 164 -1.23 -20.04 -0.47
CA SER A 164 -0.34 -19.75 -1.60
C SER A 164 0.40 -18.43 -1.37
N PHE A 165 -0.31 -17.37 -0.96
CA PHE A 165 0.29 -16.08 -0.66
C PHE A 165 1.32 -16.18 0.47
N ARG A 166 1.01 -16.90 1.56
CA ARG A 166 1.94 -17.15 2.65
C ARG A 166 3.17 -17.95 2.21
N THR A 167 2.96 -19.00 1.41
CA THR A 167 4.05 -19.83 0.86
C THR A 167 4.96 -19.00 -0.06
N HIS A 168 4.39 -18.08 -0.84
CA HIS A 168 5.17 -17.12 -1.61
C HIS A 168 5.96 -16.18 -0.70
N CYS A 169 5.32 -15.61 0.32
CA CYS A 169 6.01 -14.76 1.28
C CYS A 169 7.18 -15.49 1.95
N ASP A 170 6.97 -16.74 2.40
CA ASP A 170 8.01 -17.59 3.01
C ASP A 170 9.21 -17.83 2.07
N ARG A 171 8.94 -18.18 0.80
CA ARG A 171 9.98 -18.36 -0.23
C ARG A 171 10.86 -17.13 -0.42
N TYR A 172 10.31 -15.93 -0.21
CA TYR A 172 11.00 -14.66 -0.39
C TYR A 172 11.42 -13.99 0.93
N GLU A 173 11.34 -14.72 2.07
CA GLU A 173 11.59 -14.21 3.43
C GLU A 173 10.83 -12.89 3.72
N ALA A 174 9.60 -12.82 3.22
CA ALA A 174 8.70 -11.71 3.42
C ALA A 174 7.66 -12.02 4.49
N LEU A 175 7.22 -10.97 5.18
CA LEU A 175 6.12 -11.02 6.13
C LEU A 175 4.79 -10.91 5.36
N PRO A 176 3.91 -11.92 5.42
CA PRO A 176 2.57 -11.82 4.87
C PRO A 176 1.74 -10.85 5.72
N VAL A 177 1.16 -9.84 5.10
CA VAL A 177 0.30 -8.86 5.76
C VAL A 177 -0.98 -8.73 4.95
N PHE A 178 -2.13 -8.77 5.61
CA PHE A 178 -3.42 -8.43 5.01
C PHE A 178 -3.95 -7.18 5.68
N TYR A 179 -4.14 -6.11 4.90
CA TYR A 179 -4.49 -4.79 5.37
C TYR A 179 -5.96 -4.45 5.08
N GLN A 180 -6.70 -4.00 6.10
CA GLN A 180 -8.14 -3.70 6.03
C GLN A 180 -9.03 -4.92 5.73
N VAL A 181 -8.73 -6.06 6.36
CA VAL A 181 -9.57 -7.27 6.27
C VAL A 181 -10.88 -7.12 7.06
N GLU A 182 -11.92 -7.78 6.59
CA GLU A 182 -13.25 -7.79 7.20
C GLU A 182 -13.35 -8.74 8.39
N ALA A 183 -14.29 -8.46 9.30
CA ALA A 183 -14.59 -9.31 10.45
C ALA A 183 -15.03 -10.73 10.05
N ASP A 184 -15.67 -10.85 8.88
CA ASP A 184 -16.26 -12.10 8.40
C ASP A 184 -15.18 -13.12 7.98
N HIS A 185 -13.98 -12.65 7.61
CA HIS A 185 -12.85 -13.48 7.18
C HIS A 185 -11.80 -13.70 8.29
N LEU A 186 -12.05 -13.27 9.53
CA LEU A 186 -11.08 -13.45 10.62
C LEU A 186 -10.71 -14.93 10.91
N PRO A 187 -11.66 -15.90 10.87
CA PRO A 187 -11.31 -17.32 11.07
C PRO A 187 -10.27 -17.81 10.07
N LEU A 188 -10.41 -17.43 8.78
CA LEU A 188 -9.45 -17.76 7.72
C LEU A 188 -8.03 -17.37 8.14
N TYR A 189 -7.82 -16.13 8.58
CA TYR A 189 -6.48 -15.67 8.97
C TYR A 189 -5.94 -16.34 10.24
N LEU A 190 -6.81 -16.68 11.19
CA LEU A 190 -6.42 -17.38 12.41
C LEU A 190 -5.99 -18.83 12.13
N ASP A 191 -6.70 -19.52 11.23
CA ASP A 191 -6.35 -20.87 10.78
C ASP A 191 -5.00 -20.89 10.04
N HIS A 192 -4.69 -19.77 9.37
CA HIS A 192 -3.36 -19.48 8.80
C HIS A 192 -2.35 -18.93 9.82
N GLY A 193 -2.59 -19.04 11.13
CA GLY A 193 -1.63 -18.69 12.17
C GLY A 193 -1.25 -17.20 12.22
N LEU A 194 -2.07 -16.32 11.65
CA LEU A 194 -1.87 -14.88 11.72
C LEU A 194 -2.53 -14.29 12.97
N SER A 195 -1.95 -13.21 13.47
CA SER A 195 -2.52 -12.41 14.55
C SER A 195 -3.33 -11.26 13.98
N LEU A 196 -4.40 -10.90 14.69
CA LEU A 196 -5.35 -9.89 14.27
C LEU A 196 -5.18 -8.59 15.06
N LEU A 197 -5.23 -7.48 14.36
CA LEU A 197 -5.06 -6.14 14.90
C LEU A 197 -6.18 -5.24 14.39
N LYS A 198 -7.09 -4.77 15.26
CA LYS A 198 -8.12 -3.80 14.83
C LYS A 198 -7.43 -2.48 14.50
N ILE A 199 -7.67 -1.93 13.32
CA ILE A 199 -7.03 -0.69 12.85
C ILE A 199 -7.98 0.48 12.69
N GLY A 200 -9.28 0.24 12.78
CA GLY A 200 -10.32 1.25 12.64
C GLY A 200 -11.66 0.62 12.29
N GLU A 201 -12.57 1.45 11.81
CA GLU A 201 -13.87 1.00 11.34
C GLU A 201 -14.21 1.69 10.01
N GLU A 202 -14.89 0.96 9.14
CA GLU A 202 -15.53 1.48 7.94
C GLU A 202 -16.95 1.93 8.29
N ALA A 203 -17.36 3.07 7.72
CA ALA A 203 -18.71 3.60 7.89
C ALA A 203 -19.57 3.21 6.68
N GLN A 204 -20.54 2.33 6.88
CA GLN A 204 -21.52 1.92 5.86
C GLN A 204 -22.88 2.54 6.18
N VAL A 205 -23.44 3.33 5.28
CA VAL A 205 -24.76 3.95 5.44
C VAL A 205 -25.81 3.08 4.77
N PRO A 206 -26.80 2.54 5.50
CA PRO A 206 -27.93 1.85 4.90
C PRO A 206 -28.75 2.83 4.05
N LEU A 207 -29.01 2.48 2.79
CA LEU A 207 -29.67 3.37 1.83
C LEU A 207 -31.19 3.17 1.74
N ALA A 208 -31.70 1.98 2.11
CA ALA A 208 -33.13 1.65 2.00
C ALA A 208 -34.04 2.72 2.65
N ASP A 209 -33.67 3.19 3.85
CA ASP A 209 -34.39 4.21 4.61
C ASP A 209 -33.65 5.57 4.62
N PHE A 210 -32.73 5.80 3.68
CA PHE A 210 -32.01 7.06 3.60
C PHE A 210 -32.92 8.16 3.07
N ALA A 211 -33.43 8.99 3.96
CA ALA A 211 -34.34 10.09 3.67
C ALA A 211 -33.87 11.35 4.40
N LEU A 212 -34.03 12.52 3.78
CA LEU A 212 -33.62 13.82 4.37
C LEU A 212 -34.75 14.47 5.18
N GLU A 213 -35.95 13.91 5.10
CA GLU A 213 -37.13 14.30 5.86
C GLU A 213 -36.93 14.07 7.36
N GLY A 214 -37.71 14.79 8.18
CA GLY A 214 -37.65 14.67 9.63
C GLY A 214 -36.57 15.52 10.31
N SER A 215 -36.44 15.32 11.62
CA SER A 215 -35.54 16.10 12.49
C SER A 215 -34.11 15.58 12.50
N VAL A 216 -33.92 14.27 12.34
CA VAL A 216 -32.63 13.57 12.45
C VAL A 216 -31.59 14.15 11.48
N ARG A 217 -31.94 14.26 10.19
CA ARG A 217 -31.04 14.76 9.14
C ARG A 217 -31.30 16.22 8.75
N LYS A 218 -31.80 17.05 9.69
CA LYS A 218 -32.11 18.48 9.45
C LYS A 218 -30.91 19.25 8.91
N GLN A 219 -29.70 18.99 9.40
CA GLN A 219 -28.49 19.66 8.92
C GLN A 219 -28.16 19.30 7.46
N LEU A 220 -28.27 18.01 7.09
CA LEU A 220 -28.06 17.56 5.71
C LEU A 220 -29.05 18.22 4.75
N ARG A 221 -30.33 18.28 5.14
CA ARG A 221 -31.36 18.99 4.36
C ARG A 221 -31.08 20.49 4.20
N GLN A 222 -30.55 21.14 5.23
CA GLN A 222 -30.14 22.56 5.13
C GLN A 222 -28.98 22.74 4.15
N THR A 223 -28.01 21.84 4.14
CA THR A 223 -26.92 21.83 3.17
C THR A 223 -27.45 21.65 1.75
N GLN A 224 -28.33 20.68 1.51
CA GLN A 224 -28.94 20.46 0.19
C GLN A 224 -29.72 21.69 -0.29
N ASN A 225 -30.61 22.24 0.55
CA ASN A 225 -31.40 23.43 0.21
C ASN A 225 -30.52 24.67 -0.09
N ARG A 226 -29.35 24.77 0.54
CA ARG A 226 -28.39 25.85 0.23
C ARG A 226 -27.80 25.67 -1.16
N TYR A 227 -27.39 24.45 -1.52
CA TYR A 227 -26.83 24.16 -2.84
C TYR A 227 -27.84 24.39 -3.97
N GLN A 228 -29.11 24.03 -3.76
CA GLN A 228 -30.18 24.33 -4.71
C GLN A 228 -30.37 25.85 -4.95
N LYS A 229 -30.14 26.69 -3.93
CA LYS A 229 -30.20 28.16 -4.06
C LYS A 229 -28.96 28.78 -4.71
N LEU A 230 -27.88 28.04 -4.82
CA LEU A 230 -26.61 28.48 -5.40
C LEU A 230 -26.47 28.05 -6.88
N ASP A 231 -27.57 27.66 -7.51
CA ASP A 231 -27.65 27.12 -8.88
C ASP A 231 -26.61 26.01 -9.13
N CYS A 232 -26.39 25.18 -8.11
CA CYS A 232 -25.54 24.01 -8.22
C CYS A 232 -26.39 22.79 -8.61
N THR A 233 -25.91 21.99 -9.56
CA THR A 233 -26.60 20.76 -9.99
C THR A 233 -25.69 19.55 -9.87
N PHE A 234 -26.28 18.42 -9.49
CA PHE A 234 -25.61 17.12 -9.42
C PHE A 234 -25.90 16.30 -10.68
N GLU A 235 -24.89 15.59 -11.18
CA GLU A 235 -25.00 14.68 -12.32
C GLU A 235 -24.05 13.49 -12.14
N ILE A 236 -24.45 12.31 -12.60
CA ILE A 236 -23.55 11.17 -12.80
C ILE A 236 -23.17 11.13 -14.28
N LEU A 237 -21.89 11.37 -14.58
CA LEU A 237 -21.34 11.19 -15.92
C LEU A 237 -21.08 9.71 -16.17
N ASP A 238 -21.58 9.20 -17.30
CA ASP A 238 -21.25 7.86 -17.78
C ASP A 238 -19.81 7.76 -18.31
N TYR A 239 -19.38 6.56 -18.68
CA TYR A 239 -18.02 6.29 -19.17
C TYR A 239 -17.61 7.17 -20.37
N GLY A 240 -18.53 7.43 -21.31
CA GLY A 240 -18.26 8.25 -22.49
C GLY A 240 -18.15 9.73 -22.13
N GLN A 241 -19.08 10.22 -21.31
CA GLN A 241 -19.07 11.59 -20.80
C GLN A 241 -17.82 11.88 -19.95
N VAL A 242 -17.36 10.93 -19.15
CA VAL A 242 -16.10 11.02 -18.39
C VAL A 242 -14.90 11.13 -19.33
N ALA A 243 -14.86 10.32 -20.40
CA ALA A 243 -13.78 10.37 -21.38
C ALA A 243 -13.71 11.75 -22.08
N ASP A 244 -14.86 12.30 -22.47
CA ASP A 244 -14.95 13.62 -23.11
C ASP A 244 -14.55 14.77 -22.17
N ARG A 245 -14.76 14.61 -20.86
CA ARG A 245 -14.51 15.63 -19.83
C ARG A 245 -13.24 15.41 -19.02
N ILE A 246 -12.39 14.44 -19.39
CA ILE A 246 -11.23 14.05 -18.56
C ILE A 246 -10.27 15.22 -18.30
N GLY A 247 -10.14 16.15 -19.26
CA GLY A 247 -9.34 17.37 -19.09
C GLY A 247 -9.88 18.28 -18.00
N GLU A 248 -11.20 18.50 -17.95
CA GLU A 248 -11.85 19.33 -16.93
C GLU A 248 -11.76 18.68 -15.54
N LEU A 249 -11.92 17.35 -15.46
CA LEU A 249 -11.71 16.59 -14.21
C LEU A 249 -10.27 16.69 -13.71
N ARG A 250 -9.29 16.64 -14.63
CA ARG A 250 -7.87 16.82 -14.31
C ARG A 250 -7.60 18.20 -13.72
N GLU A 251 -8.18 19.26 -14.28
CA GLU A 251 -8.00 20.61 -13.74
C GLU A 251 -8.50 20.73 -12.29
N VAL A 252 -9.69 20.19 -11.99
CA VAL A 252 -10.23 20.15 -10.60
C VAL A 252 -9.28 19.38 -9.69
N SER A 253 -8.76 18.26 -10.18
CA SER A 253 -7.85 17.37 -9.47
C SER A 253 -6.52 18.05 -9.12
N ASP A 254 -5.89 18.69 -10.10
CA ASP A 254 -4.61 19.38 -9.97
C ASP A 254 -4.72 20.63 -9.09
N GLU A 255 -5.84 21.36 -9.19
CA GLU A 255 -6.16 22.48 -8.30
C GLU A 255 -6.26 22.03 -6.84
N TRP A 256 -7.04 20.97 -6.58
CA TRP A 256 -7.20 20.42 -5.24
C TRP A 256 -5.86 19.95 -4.63
N LEU A 257 -5.02 19.26 -5.41
CA LEU A 257 -3.70 18.82 -4.94
C LEU A 257 -2.80 19.99 -4.58
N ARG A 258 -2.75 21.04 -5.42
CA ARG A 258 -1.97 22.27 -5.15
C ARG A 258 -2.43 22.96 -3.88
N GLU A 259 -3.73 23.12 -3.69
CA GLU A 259 -4.30 23.81 -2.52
C GLU A 259 -4.09 23.05 -1.22
N LYS A 260 -4.16 21.71 -1.28
CA LYS A 260 -3.90 20.85 -0.12
C LYS A 260 -2.42 20.62 0.14
N ASN A 261 -1.53 21.16 -0.70
CA ASN A 261 -0.10 20.84 -0.72
C ASN A 261 0.15 19.33 -0.64
N ALA A 262 -0.63 18.58 -1.42
CA ALA A 262 -0.69 17.13 -1.39
C ALA A 262 -0.10 16.53 -2.67
N ALA A 263 0.50 15.35 -2.53
CA ALA A 263 0.89 14.50 -3.65
C ALA A 263 -0.12 13.37 -3.82
N GLU A 264 -0.16 12.81 -5.03
CA GLU A 264 -0.90 11.57 -5.29
C GLU A 264 -0.46 10.45 -4.35
N LYS A 265 -1.42 9.61 -3.99
CA LYS A 265 -1.19 8.42 -3.16
C LYS A 265 -1.42 7.17 -3.99
N GLY A 266 -1.22 6.00 -3.40
CA GLY A 266 -1.47 4.74 -4.07
C GLY A 266 -1.84 3.64 -3.10
N PHE A 267 -1.82 2.41 -3.61
CA PHE A 267 -2.09 1.16 -2.92
C PHE A 267 -3.52 1.03 -2.40
N SER A 268 -3.85 1.73 -1.32
CA SER A 268 -5.17 1.73 -0.67
C SER A 268 -6.05 2.92 -1.06
N LEU A 269 -5.54 3.81 -1.91
CA LEU A 269 -6.21 5.00 -2.42
C LEU A 269 -5.93 5.10 -3.92
N GLY A 270 -6.94 5.51 -4.69
CA GLY A 270 -6.77 5.83 -6.10
C GLY A 270 -5.82 7.00 -6.33
N ASN A 271 -5.35 7.10 -7.57
CA ASN A 271 -4.66 8.26 -8.10
C ASN A 271 -5.36 8.75 -9.37
N PHE A 272 -5.13 10.01 -9.73
CA PHE A 272 -5.70 10.53 -10.97
C PHE A 272 -4.85 10.11 -12.18
N THR A 273 -5.16 8.94 -12.73
CA THR A 273 -4.69 8.52 -14.07
C THR A 273 -5.89 8.42 -15.01
N GLU A 274 -5.74 8.85 -16.27
CA GLU A 274 -6.89 8.89 -17.18
C GLU A 274 -7.49 7.51 -17.40
N ASP A 275 -6.64 6.50 -17.57
CA ASP A 275 -7.08 5.11 -17.79
C ASP A 275 -7.85 4.57 -16.59
N TYR A 276 -7.53 5.01 -15.38
CA TYR A 276 -8.26 4.62 -14.17
C TYR A 276 -9.58 5.37 -14.04
N ILE A 277 -9.59 6.70 -14.21
CA ILE A 277 -10.81 7.50 -14.06
C ILE A 277 -11.85 7.16 -15.14
N LYS A 278 -11.42 6.90 -16.38
CA LYS A 278 -12.30 6.50 -17.49
C LYS A 278 -12.96 5.12 -17.27
N ARG A 279 -12.48 4.31 -16.32
CA ARG A 279 -13.09 3.01 -15.97
C ARG A 279 -14.33 3.12 -15.10
N PHE A 280 -14.69 4.32 -14.62
CA PHE A 280 -15.78 4.49 -13.67
C PHE A 280 -16.70 5.64 -14.08
N PRO A 281 -18.02 5.51 -13.84
CA PRO A 281 -18.89 6.67 -13.79
C PRO A 281 -18.38 7.68 -12.76
N THR A 282 -18.61 8.97 -13.00
CA THR A 282 -18.12 10.03 -12.12
C THR A 282 -19.27 10.96 -11.75
N ALA A 283 -19.52 11.07 -10.45
CA ALA A 283 -20.42 12.07 -9.91
C ALA A 283 -19.77 13.45 -9.99
N VAL A 284 -20.50 14.46 -10.44
CA VAL A 284 -20.02 15.84 -10.56
C VAL A 284 -21.03 16.82 -9.96
N ILE A 285 -20.50 17.92 -9.42
CA ILE A 285 -21.29 19.11 -9.10
C ILE A 285 -20.94 20.21 -10.10
N TRP A 286 -21.97 20.69 -10.80
CA TRP A 286 -21.89 21.82 -11.69
C TRP A 286 -22.23 23.10 -10.96
N GLN A 287 -21.56 24.18 -11.31
CA GLN A 287 -21.96 25.54 -10.98
C GLN A 287 -21.60 26.46 -12.15
N GLN A 288 -22.57 27.22 -12.66
CA GLN A 288 -22.38 28.14 -13.79
C GLN A 288 -21.74 27.46 -15.03
N GLY A 289 -22.11 26.21 -15.31
CA GLY A 289 -21.63 25.45 -16.47
C GLY A 289 -20.22 24.88 -16.35
N ARG A 290 -19.62 24.88 -15.15
CA ARG A 290 -18.31 24.27 -14.87
C ARG A 290 -18.41 23.22 -13.76
N ILE A 291 -17.57 22.19 -13.85
CA ILE A 291 -17.40 21.22 -12.78
C ILE A 291 -16.61 21.86 -11.64
N ILE A 292 -17.24 21.95 -10.46
CA ILE A 292 -16.61 22.47 -9.23
C ILE A 292 -16.17 21.35 -8.27
N ALA A 293 -16.74 20.16 -8.41
CA ALA A 293 -16.35 18.97 -7.64
C ALA A 293 -16.66 17.70 -8.42
N PHE A 294 -15.89 16.65 -8.17
CA PHE A 294 -16.16 15.32 -8.70
C PHE A 294 -15.83 14.21 -7.70
N ALA A 295 -16.46 13.06 -7.88
CA ALA A 295 -16.03 11.80 -7.28
C ALA A 295 -16.26 10.61 -8.22
N ASN A 296 -15.23 9.80 -8.45
CA ASN A 296 -15.39 8.58 -9.24
C ASN A 296 -16.12 7.51 -8.40
N LEU A 297 -17.06 6.83 -9.04
CA LEU A 297 -18.02 5.95 -8.39
C LEU A 297 -17.58 4.49 -8.53
N TRP A 298 -17.40 3.83 -7.39
CA TRP A 298 -17.29 2.39 -7.35
C TRP A 298 -18.67 1.78 -7.07
N ALA A 299 -19.03 0.80 -7.88
CA ALA A 299 -20.22 0.00 -7.70
C ALA A 299 -19.84 -1.46 -7.39
N GLY A 300 -20.47 -2.04 -6.38
CA GLY A 300 -20.46 -3.46 -6.10
C GLY A 300 -21.53 -4.19 -6.91
N SER A 301 -21.33 -5.48 -7.13
CA SER A 301 -22.31 -6.32 -7.82
C SER A 301 -23.63 -6.41 -7.07
N ASN A 302 -24.70 -6.70 -7.81
CA ASN A 302 -26.07 -6.84 -7.28
C ASN A 302 -26.58 -5.63 -6.49
N HIS A 303 -26.02 -4.43 -6.74
CA HIS A 303 -26.32 -3.22 -5.99
C HIS A 303 -26.12 -3.36 -4.46
N GLU A 304 -25.22 -4.24 -4.01
CA GLU A 304 -24.98 -4.44 -2.58
C GLU A 304 -24.31 -3.21 -1.94
N GLU A 305 -23.30 -2.65 -2.59
CA GLU A 305 -22.52 -1.53 -2.06
C GLU A 305 -22.18 -0.51 -3.14
N MET A 306 -22.19 0.77 -2.77
CA MET A 306 -21.66 1.87 -3.57
C MET A 306 -20.65 2.66 -2.74
N SER A 307 -19.59 3.16 -3.36
CA SER A 307 -18.57 3.97 -2.68
C SER A 307 -17.91 4.93 -3.66
N VAL A 308 -17.08 5.82 -3.12
CA VAL A 308 -16.26 6.76 -3.88
C VAL A 308 -14.81 6.58 -3.51
N ASP A 309 -13.93 6.79 -4.47
CA ASP A 309 -12.49 6.69 -4.27
C ASP A 309 -11.84 8.07 -4.19
N LEU A 310 -11.68 8.74 -5.33
CA LEU A 310 -11.30 10.14 -5.36
C LEU A 310 -12.54 10.98 -5.15
N MET A 311 -12.41 11.99 -4.27
CA MET A 311 -13.36 13.09 -4.14
C MET A 311 -12.56 14.38 -4.09
N ARG A 312 -12.67 15.22 -5.13
CA ARG A 312 -11.89 16.46 -5.27
C ARG A 312 -12.80 17.60 -5.67
N TYR A 313 -12.39 18.81 -5.31
CA TYR A 313 -13.19 20.02 -5.52
C TYR A 313 -12.28 21.26 -5.65
N ARG A 314 -12.77 22.28 -6.35
CA ARG A 314 -12.08 23.56 -6.56
C ARG A 314 -12.11 24.46 -5.32
N SER A 315 -11.18 25.39 -5.15
CA SER A 315 -11.17 26.33 -3.99
C SER A 315 -12.45 27.15 -3.88
N ASN A 316 -13.03 27.49 -5.03
CA ASN A 316 -14.24 28.31 -5.10
C ASN A 316 -15.53 27.52 -4.81
N ALA A 317 -15.44 26.20 -4.58
CA ALA A 317 -16.60 25.40 -4.24
C ALA A 317 -17.24 25.92 -2.93
N PRO A 318 -18.59 26.05 -2.87
CA PRO A 318 -19.25 26.56 -1.68
C PRO A 318 -18.95 25.69 -0.44
N ALA A 319 -19.08 26.28 0.75
CA ALA A 319 -18.88 25.54 1.99
C ALA A 319 -19.79 24.30 2.04
N GLY A 320 -19.23 23.14 2.39
CA GLY A 320 -19.96 21.88 2.50
C GLY A 320 -20.12 21.08 1.20
N VAL A 321 -19.30 21.33 0.17
CA VAL A 321 -19.38 20.61 -1.13
C VAL A 321 -19.28 19.10 -1.00
N MET A 322 -18.37 18.59 -0.16
CA MET A 322 -18.26 17.16 0.11
C MET A 322 -19.53 16.60 0.75
N GLU A 323 -20.12 17.34 1.69
CA GLU A 323 -21.34 16.91 2.38
C GLU A 323 -22.52 16.87 1.41
N HIS A 324 -22.65 17.88 0.54
CA HIS A 324 -23.64 17.89 -0.53
C HIS A 324 -23.45 16.74 -1.51
N LEU A 325 -22.21 16.48 -1.97
CA LEU A 325 -21.92 15.39 -2.91
C LEU A 325 -22.27 14.02 -2.30
N PHE A 326 -21.95 13.78 -1.03
CA PHE A 326 -22.38 12.55 -0.34
C PHE A 326 -23.90 12.44 -0.22
N ILE A 327 -24.59 13.55 0.09
CA ILE A 327 -26.06 13.55 0.16
C ILE A 327 -26.66 13.12 -1.18
N GLU A 328 -26.25 13.77 -2.28
CA GLU A 328 -26.77 13.47 -3.62
C GLU A 328 -26.41 12.05 -4.07
N LEU A 329 -25.19 11.59 -3.79
CA LEU A 329 -24.79 10.20 -4.05
C LEU A 329 -25.65 9.19 -3.27
N MET A 330 -25.93 9.41 -1.99
CA MET A 330 -26.76 8.50 -1.21
C MET A 330 -28.21 8.49 -1.68
N LEU A 331 -28.76 9.65 -2.07
CA LEU A 331 -30.08 9.75 -2.67
C LEU A 331 -30.15 9.02 -4.02
N TRP A 332 -29.17 9.25 -4.89
CA TRP A 332 -29.04 8.57 -6.17
C TRP A 332 -28.89 7.05 -6.00
N GLY A 333 -28.04 6.62 -5.06
CA GLY A 333 -27.84 5.21 -4.74
C GLY A 333 -29.12 4.52 -4.29
N ARG A 334 -29.89 5.16 -3.41
CA ARG A 334 -31.21 4.68 -3.00
C ARG A 334 -32.16 4.53 -4.18
N GLU A 335 -32.23 5.55 -5.06
CA GLU A 335 -33.09 5.52 -6.26
C GLU A 335 -32.71 4.39 -7.23
N HIS A 336 -31.42 4.01 -7.28
CA HIS A 336 -30.90 2.92 -8.10
C HIS A 336 -30.84 1.58 -7.37
N GLY A 337 -31.45 1.47 -6.19
CA GLY A 337 -31.61 0.21 -5.47
C GLY A 337 -30.36 -0.29 -4.74
N TYR A 338 -29.36 0.56 -4.52
CA TYR A 338 -28.19 0.19 -3.71
C TYR A 338 -28.57 -0.03 -2.25
N ARG A 339 -27.99 -1.06 -1.61
CA ARG A 339 -28.27 -1.39 -0.21
C ARG A 339 -27.44 -0.55 0.76
N TYR A 340 -26.14 -0.40 0.50
CA TYR A 340 -25.22 0.37 1.34
C TYR A 340 -24.42 1.40 0.54
N PHE A 341 -24.10 2.52 1.19
CA PHE A 341 -23.06 3.44 0.76
C PHE A 341 -21.87 3.40 1.72
N SER A 342 -20.69 2.98 1.26
CA SER A 342 -19.46 3.05 2.05
C SER A 342 -18.84 4.43 1.96
N LEU A 343 -18.71 5.10 3.13
CA LEU A 343 -17.95 6.33 3.33
C LEU A 343 -16.44 6.06 3.52
N GLY A 344 -16.02 4.79 3.39
CA GLY A 344 -14.65 4.34 3.62
C GLY A 344 -14.23 4.31 5.09
N MET A 345 -12.94 4.06 5.32
CA MET A 345 -12.37 3.79 6.64
C MET A 345 -12.16 5.06 7.50
N ALA A 346 -12.38 4.95 8.81
CA ALA A 346 -11.96 5.91 9.83
C ALA A 346 -10.88 5.26 10.71
N PRO A 347 -9.60 5.66 10.56
CA PRO A 347 -8.51 5.01 11.29
C PRO A 347 -8.67 5.17 12.80
N LEU A 348 -8.27 4.13 13.54
CA LEU A 348 -8.27 4.06 15.00
C LEU A 348 -9.64 4.26 15.67
N SER A 349 -10.72 4.34 14.89
CA SER A 349 -12.06 4.50 15.41
C SER A 349 -12.57 3.20 16.05
N GLY A 350 -13.35 3.33 17.13
CA GLY A 350 -13.86 2.18 17.89
C GLY A 350 -12.77 1.36 18.59
N LEU A 351 -11.57 1.93 18.80
CA LEU A 351 -10.57 1.38 19.70
C LEU A 351 -10.84 1.87 21.12
N ASP A 352 -11.15 0.94 22.01
CA ASP A 352 -11.36 1.24 23.42
C ASP A 352 -10.02 1.62 24.08
N ASN A 353 -10.00 2.80 24.71
CA ASN A 353 -8.82 3.34 25.40
C ASN A 353 -8.80 2.95 26.90
N ARG A 354 -9.17 1.70 27.19
CA ARG A 354 -9.24 1.19 28.58
C ARG A 354 -7.84 0.81 29.10
N PRO A 355 -7.58 0.84 30.42
CA PRO A 355 -6.26 0.59 30.99
C PRO A 355 -5.63 -0.77 30.65
N LEU A 356 -6.47 -1.78 30.39
CA LEU A 356 -6.07 -3.14 30.01
C LEU A 356 -6.05 -3.35 28.49
N ALA A 357 -6.30 -2.31 27.69
CA ALA A 357 -6.21 -2.43 26.23
C ALA A 357 -4.77 -2.77 25.82
N PRO A 358 -4.58 -3.56 24.75
CA PRO A 358 -3.26 -3.92 24.26
C PRO A 358 -2.35 -2.70 24.08
N LEU A 359 -1.07 -2.83 24.43
CA LEU A 359 -0.05 -1.76 24.33
C LEU A 359 -0.02 -1.08 22.95
N TRP A 360 -0.39 -1.80 21.89
CA TRP A 360 -0.43 -1.25 20.55
C TRP A 360 -1.55 -0.22 20.33
N HIS A 361 -2.65 -0.20 21.10
CA HIS A 361 -3.66 0.88 21.01
C HIS A 361 -3.00 2.24 21.27
N ARG A 362 -1.99 2.26 22.15
CA ARG A 362 -1.23 3.45 22.53
C ARG A 362 -0.15 3.82 21.49
N VAL A 363 0.46 2.81 20.84
CA VAL A 363 1.52 2.99 19.83
C VAL A 363 0.96 3.29 18.43
N GLY A 364 -0.16 2.68 18.04
CA GLY A 364 -0.85 2.93 16.78
C GLY A 364 -1.23 4.40 16.63
N GLY A 365 -1.72 5.01 17.72
CA GLY A 365 -1.93 6.46 17.76
C GLY A 365 -0.66 7.27 17.49
N LEU A 366 0.53 6.79 17.84
CA LEU A 366 1.78 7.51 17.61
C LEU A 366 2.30 7.37 16.17
N VAL A 367 2.23 6.16 15.59
CA VAL A 367 2.66 5.88 14.20
C VAL A 367 1.74 6.57 13.20
N PHE A 368 0.43 6.53 13.40
CA PHE A 368 -0.52 7.23 12.54
C PHE A 368 -0.53 8.76 12.77
N ARG A 369 -0.11 9.26 13.95
CA ARG A 369 0.11 10.70 14.17
C ARG A 369 1.42 11.21 13.55
N HIS A 370 2.47 10.39 13.47
CA HIS A 370 3.76 10.78 12.92
C HIS A 370 3.91 10.48 11.42
N GLY A 371 3.11 9.56 10.85
CA GLY A 371 3.13 9.18 9.43
C GLY A 371 2.49 10.19 8.48
N GLU A 372 2.55 11.49 8.81
CA GLU A 372 1.81 12.62 8.23
C GLU A 372 0.35 12.75 8.67
N HIS A 373 -0.21 13.96 8.48
CA HIS A 373 -1.59 14.40 8.70
C HIS A 373 -2.65 13.47 8.07
N PHE A 374 -2.74 12.21 8.48
CA PHE A 374 -3.97 11.45 8.35
C PHE A 374 -5.03 12.24 9.10
N TYR A 375 -6.06 12.65 8.35
CA TYR A 375 -7.21 13.44 8.77
C TYR A 375 -7.44 13.34 10.28
N ASN A 376 -7.46 14.49 10.96
CA ASN A 376 -7.76 14.59 12.40
C ASN A 376 -8.87 13.58 12.76
N PHE A 377 -8.50 12.45 13.38
CA PHE A 377 -9.27 11.19 13.28
C PHE A 377 -10.66 11.31 13.89
N GLU A 378 -10.76 12.05 15.00
CA GLU A 378 -12.02 12.41 15.63
C GLU A 378 -12.89 13.25 14.69
N GLY A 379 -12.29 14.20 13.96
CA GLY A 379 -12.98 15.01 12.97
C GLY A 379 -13.52 14.19 11.80
N LEU A 380 -12.77 13.19 11.32
CA LEU A 380 -13.21 12.31 10.24
C LEU A 380 -14.36 11.39 10.68
N ARG A 381 -14.26 10.80 11.88
CA ARG A 381 -15.35 9.99 12.44
C ARG A 381 -16.61 10.83 12.65
N ASN A 382 -16.48 11.98 13.34
CA ASN A 382 -17.59 12.89 13.60
C ASN A 382 -18.22 13.41 12.29
N TYR A 383 -17.42 13.61 11.24
CA TYR A 383 -17.95 13.98 9.93
C TYR A 383 -18.82 12.87 9.33
N LYS A 384 -18.37 11.60 9.40
CA LYS A 384 -19.12 10.45 8.90
C LYS A 384 -20.36 10.13 9.74
N ASP A 385 -20.31 10.36 11.06
CA ASP A 385 -21.44 10.15 11.97
C ASP A 385 -22.68 10.97 11.61
N LYS A 386 -22.53 12.10 10.90
CA LYS A 386 -23.65 12.91 10.37
C LYS A 386 -24.61 12.11 9.48
N PHE A 387 -24.12 11.06 8.83
CA PHE A 387 -24.91 10.23 7.93
C PHE A 387 -25.58 9.05 8.63
N HIS A 388 -25.33 8.87 9.93
CA HIS A 388 -25.78 7.74 10.74
C HIS A 388 -25.36 6.37 10.15
N PRO A 389 -24.05 6.13 9.95
CA PRO A 389 -23.55 4.87 9.43
C PRO A 389 -23.60 3.75 10.47
N GLU A 390 -23.64 2.51 9.98
CA GLU A 390 -23.20 1.32 10.69
C GLU A 390 -21.67 1.24 10.64
N TRP A 391 -21.02 1.14 11.81
CA TRP A 391 -19.57 1.05 11.91
C TRP A 391 -19.11 -0.41 11.87
N ARG A 392 -18.37 -0.80 10.83
CA ARG A 392 -17.81 -2.16 10.68
C ARG A 392 -16.32 -2.19 10.96
N PRO A 393 -15.82 -3.05 11.87
CA PRO A 393 -14.41 -3.08 12.19
C PRO A 393 -13.55 -3.61 11.04
N LYS A 394 -12.38 -3.01 10.87
CA LYS A 394 -11.34 -3.45 9.92
C LYS A 394 -10.08 -3.82 10.66
N TYR A 395 -9.39 -4.83 10.16
CA TYR A 395 -8.23 -5.41 10.83
C TYR A 395 -6.99 -5.44 9.92
N ILE A 396 -5.82 -5.59 10.55
CA ILE A 396 -4.63 -6.14 9.92
C ILE A 396 -4.48 -7.58 10.40
N ALA A 397 -4.28 -8.51 9.48
CA ALA A 397 -3.81 -9.85 9.78
C ALA A 397 -2.33 -9.97 9.40
N ALA A 398 -1.46 -10.29 10.37
CA ALA A 398 -0.03 -10.39 10.17
C ALA A 398 0.61 -11.35 11.20
N PRO A 399 1.85 -11.84 10.98
CA PRO A 399 2.59 -12.54 12.02
C PRO A 399 2.63 -11.74 13.33
N GLY A 400 2.31 -12.39 14.44
CA GLY A 400 2.27 -11.76 15.75
C GLY A 400 3.64 -11.30 16.26
N GLY A 401 3.65 -10.61 17.39
CA GLY A 401 4.87 -10.17 18.08
C GLY A 401 5.38 -8.79 17.66
N PHE A 402 6.70 -8.60 17.66
CA PHE A 402 7.34 -7.29 17.46
C PHE A 402 7.25 -6.76 16.00
N HIS A 403 6.69 -7.53 15.08
CA HIS A 403 6.56 -7.14 13.67
C HIS A 403 5.51 -6.05 13.42
N VAL A 404 4.55 -5.86 14.33
CA VAL A 404 3.41 -4.95 14.13
C VAL A 404 3.81 -3.51 13.84
N THR A 405 4.78 -2.94 14.57
CA THR A 405 5.22 -1.55 14.36
C THR A 405 5.86 -1.36 13.00
N ARG A 406 6.67 -2.33 12.58
CA ARG A 406 7.29 -2.37 11.26
C ARG A 406 6.23 -2.47 10.15
N VAL A 407 5.27 -3.39 10.30
CA VAL A 407 4.17 -3.58 9.34
C VAL A 407 3.39 -2.29 9.15
N LEU A 408 3.06 -1.57 10.23
CA LEU A 408 2.36 -0.29 10.12
C LEU A 408 3.19 0.78 9.38
N GLY A 409 4.50 0.84 9.64
CA GLY A 409 5.41 1.74 8.91
C GLY A 409 5.54 1.39 7.43
N ASP A 410 5.62 0.10 7.11
CA ASP A 410 5.67 -0.40 5.74
C ASP A 410 4.34 -0.11 5.01
N VAL A 411 3.19 -0.32 5.65
CA VAL A 411 1.87 0.06 5.11
C VAL A 411 1.79 1.56 4.85
N ALA A 412 2.17 2.40 5.80
CA ALA A 412 2.14 3.85 5.64
C ALA A 412 3.02 4.32 4.47
N THR A 413 4.22 3.73 4.34
CA THR A 413 5.16 4.02 3.24
C THR A 413 4.62 3.56 1.89
N LEU A 414 3.93 2.42 1.85
CA LEU A 414 3.34 1.90 0.61
C LEU A 414 2.20 2.80 0.13
N ILE A 415 1.34 3.27 1.05
CA ILE A 415 0.23 4.19 0.76
C ILE A 415 0.74 5.57 0.28
N SER A 416 1.88 6.05 0.80
CA SER A 416 2.46 7.34 0.43
C SER A 416 3.20 7.34 -0.92
N GLY A 417 3.20 6.24 -1.68
CA GLY A 417 3.97 6.13 -2.92
C GLY A 417 5.47 5.88 -2.72
N GLY A 418 5.85 5.28 -1.59
CA GLY A 418 7.23 4.92 -1.25
C GLY A 418 7.99 5.98 -0.45
N VAL A 419 9.26 5.70 -0.16
CA VAL A 419 10.13 6.52 0.71
C VAL A 419 10.32 7.95 0.20
N ARG A 420 10.28 8.16 -1.13
CA ARG A 420 10.33 9.52 -1.69
C ARG A 420 9.07 10.32 -1.37
N GLY A 421 7.89 9.71 -1.45
CA GLY A 421 6.63 10.38 -1.08
C GLY A 421 6.53 10.74 0.41
N LEU A 422 7.30 10.08 1.27
CA LEU A 422 7.46 10.43 2.69
C LEU A 422 8.45 11.59 2.95
N ILE A 423 9.39 11.84 2.02
CA ILE A 423 10.51 12.78 2.22
C ILE A 423 10.35 14.05 1.36
N THR A 424 9.67 13.99 0.21
CA THR A 424 9.48 15.14 -0.69
C THR A 424 8.33 16.06 -0.27
N ARG A 425 8.17 16.31 1.04
CA ARG A 425 7.24 17.32 1.58
C ARG A 425 7.98 18.32 2.44
#